data_AF-A0AAV4I3R7-F1
#
_entry.id   AF-A0AAV4I3R7-F1
#
_cell.length_a   1.000
_cell.length_b   1.000
_cell.length_c   1.000
_cell.angle_alpha   90.00
_cell.angle_beta   90.00
_cell.angle_gamma   90.00
#
_symmetry.space_group_name_H-M   'P 1'
#
loop_
_entity.id
_entity.type
_entity.pdbx_description
1 polymer ?
#
loop_
_entity_poly.entity_id
_entity_poly.type
_entity_poly.pdbx_seq_one_letter_code
_entity_poly.pdbx_strand_id
1 'polypeptide(L)'
;MLTDEMKRQRKTTCAELLKHYEEEGEEFIQRIVTGDESWVHHYDPESKRQSMEYRHKSSPSPRKFKAVASARKVMLTVFWDSDGIVHIEFLKQGNTFNLERYISTLRKLSVRLKRVRPTKHAILHHDNDREHTSRQTEEALHKMNFVVIPHPSYSPNIGPSDF
;
A
#
# COMPACT_ATOMS: atom_id res chain seq x y z
N MET A 1 -18.66 7.87 -5.45
CA MET A 1 -18.65 9.33 -5.17
C MET A 1 -18.49 9.50 -3.66
N LEU A 2 -17.58 10.36 -3.20
CA LEU A 2 -17.33 10.56 -1.76
C LEU A 2 -18.49 11.32 -1.11
N THR A 3 -18.86 10.94 0.11
CA THR A 3 -19.84 11.67 0.94
C THR A 3 -19.23 12.97 1.47
N ASP A 4 -20.06 13.92 1.90
CA ASP A 4 -19.55 15.19 2.44
C ASP A 4 -18.79 15.01 3.77
N GLU A 5 -19.16 14.00 4.56
CA GLU A 5 -18.40 13.60 5.74
C GLU A 5 -16.98 13.14 5.36
N MET A 6 -16.86 12.22 4.38
CA MET A 6 -15.57 11.75 3.89
C MET A 6 -14.70 12.89 3.35
N LYS A 7 -15.30 13.85 2.64
CA LYS A 7 -14.58 15.05 2.15
C LYS A 7 -14.07 15.90 3.30
N ARG A 8 -14.89 16.12 4.35
CA ARG A 8 -14.48 16.88 5.54
C ARG A 8 -13.34 16.17 6.27
N GLN A 9 -13.47 14.87 6.53
CA GLN A 9 -12.42 14.08 7.17
C GLN A 9 -11.11 14.14 6.39
N ARG A 10 -11.17 13.93 5.06
CA ARG A 10 -9.98 14.08 4.18
C ARG A 10 -9.33 15.45 4.31
N LYS A 11 -10.12 16.52 4.27
CA LYS A 11 -9.59 17.89 4.39
C LYS A 11 -8.91 18.10 5.75
N THR A 12 -9.53 17.63 6.84
CA THR A 12 -8.96 17.74 8.19
C THR A 12 -7.64 16.98 8.28
N THR A 13 -7.62 15.70 7.88
CA THR A 13 -6.40 14.89 7.92
C THR A 13 -5.29 15.49 7.07
N CYS A 14 -5.58 15.94 5.84
CA CYS A 14 -4.57 16.60 5.03
C CYS A 14 -4.04 17.89 5.65
N ALA A 15 -4.89 18.69 6.32
CA ALA A 15 -4.47 19.91 6.98
C ALA A 15 -3.55 19.63 8.17
N GLU A 16 -3.82 18.57 8.94
CA GLU A 16 -2.95 18.12 10.04
C GLU A 16 -1.58 17.67 9.51
N LEU A 17 -1.55 16.85 8.45
CA LEU A 17 -0.30 16.40 7.83
C LEU A 17 0.49 17.54 7.21
N LEU A 18 -0.20 18.51 6.59
CA LEU A 18 0.44 19.71 6.05
C LEU A 18 1.09 20.53 7.16
N LYS A 19 0.43 20.67 8.32
CA LYS A 19 0.99 21.38 9.46
C LYS A 19 2.29 20.73 9.96
N HIS A 20 2.32 19.40 10.06
CA HIS A 20 3.57 18.67 10.39
C HIS A 20 4.69 18.98 9.40
N TYR A 21 4.36 18.99 8.10
CA TYR A 21 5.32 19.37 7.06
C TYR A 21 5.76 20.84 7.16
N GLU A 22 4.86 21.77 7.47
CA GLU A 22 5.21 23.19 7.65
C GLU A 22 6.13 23.42 8.86
N GLU A 23 6.01 22.60 9.91
CA GLU A 23 6.83 22.68 11.12
C GLU A 23 8.21 21.98 10.98
N GLU A 24 8.25 20.80 10.36
CA GLU A 24 9.43 19.92 10.33
C GLU A 24 10.08 19.81 8.95
N GLY A 25 9.42 20.27 7.89
CA GLY A 25 9.89 20.24 6.51
C GLY A 25 10.14 18.82 5.99
N GLU A 26 11.21 18.67 5.21
CA GLU A 26 11.60 17.40 4.60
C GLU A 26 11.93 16.30 5.62
N GLU A 27 12.31 16.65 6.86
CA GLU A 27 12.58 15.65 7.89
C GLU A 27 11.32 14.87 8.28
N PHE A 28 10.13 15.49 8.17
CA PHE A 28 8.87 14.78 8.35
C PHE A 28 8.69 13.72 7.26
N ILE A 29 8.81 14.11 5.99
CA ILE A 29 8.64 13.21 4.85
C ILE A 29 9.66 12.08 4.88
N GLN A 30 10.93 12.39 5.18
CA GLN A 30 12.00 11.40 5.24
C GLN A 30 11.77 10.35 6.32
N ARG A 31 11.08 10.69 7.42
CA ARG A 31 10.75 9.73 8.49
C ARG A 31 9.58 8.80 8.14
N ILE A 32 8.78 9.12 7.14
CA ILE A 32 7.62 8.29 6.76
C ILE A 32 8.11 6.96 6.16
N VAL A 33 7.61 5.88 6.74
CA VAL A 33 7.66 4.53 6.18
C VAL A 33 6.23 4.17 5.83
N THR A 34 5.97 3.94 4.54
CA THR A 34 4.65 3.60 4.03
C THR A 34 4.65 2.18 3.49
N GLY A 35 3.49 1.52 3.54
CA GLY A 35 3.33 0.21 2.94
C GLY A 35 1.90 -0.09 2.58
N ASP A 36 1.74 -1.05 1.67
CA ASP A 36 0.45 -1.51 1.18
C ASP A 36 0.55 -2.95 0.64
N GLU A 37 -0.60 -3.57 0.43
CA GLU A 37 -0.81 -4.92 -0.04
C GLU A 37 -1.40 -4.93 -1.47
N SER A 38 -0.66 -5.46 -2.43
CA SER A 38 -1.13 -5.58 -3.81
C SER A 38 -1.12 -7.01 -4.33
N TRP A 39 -2.07 -7.34 -5.20
CA TRP A 39 -2.10 -8.63 -5.89
C TRP A 39 -1.18 -8.60 -7.11
N VAL A 40 -0.14 -9.43 -7.09
CA VAL A 40 0.77 -9.62 -8.23
C VAL A 40 0.36 -10.90 -8.97
N HIS A 41 0.09 -10.75 -10.26
CA HIS A 41 -0.29 -11.86 -11.14
C HIS A 41 0.94 -12.48 -11.79
N HIS A 42 1.00 -13.82 -11.87
CA HIS A 42 2.08 -14.51 -12.57
C HIS A 42 2.08 -14.24 -14.08
N TYR A 43 0.90 -13.95 -14.62
CA TYR A 43 0.70 -13.64 -16.02
C TYR A 43 -0.28 -12.47 -16.11
N ASP A 44 0.17 -11.38 -16.70
CA ASP A 44 -0.69 -10.26 -17.06
C ASP A 44 -1.13 -10.43 -18.52
N PRO A 45 -2.39 -10.80 -18.79
CA PRO A 45 -2.86 -10.88 -20.16
C PRO A 45 -2.90 -9.48 -20.77
N GLU A 46 -2.34 -9.30 -21.97
CA GLU A 46 -2.42 -8.03 -22.68
C GLU A 46 -3.85 -7.47 -22.66
N SER A 47 -4.00 -6.20 -22.32
CA SER A 47 -5.28 -5.51 -22.40
C SER A 47 -5.79 -5.47 -23.85
N LYS A 48 -7.09 -5.24 -24.05
CA LYS A 48 -7.64 -5.06 -25.41
C LYS A 48 -6.95 -3.93 -26.18
N ARG A 49 -6.53 -2.88 -25.46
CA ARG A 49 -5.84 -1.71 -26.02
C ARG A 49 -4.41 -2.05 -26.45
N GLN A 50 -3.68 -2.82 -25.63
CA GLN A 50 -2.33 -3.30 -25.97
C GLN A 50 -2.38 -4.27 -27.16
N SER A 51 -3.40 -5.12 -27.22
CA SER A 51 -3.59 -6.07 -28.32
C SER A 51 -4.30 -5.46 -29.54
N MET A 52 -4.35 -4.12 -29.68
CA MET A 52 -4.92 -3.50 -30.88
C MET A 52 -3.90 -3.57 -32.01
N GLU A 53 -4.24 -4.29 -33.06
CA GLU A 53 -3.47 -4.35 -34.29
C GLU A 53 -4.14 -3.47 -35.36
N TYR A 54 -3.33 -2.69 -36.09
CA TYR A 54 -3.80 -2.03 -37.30
C TYR A 54 -4.03 -3.08 -38.40
N ARG A 55 -5.28 -3.19 -38.89
CA ARG A 55 -5.67 -4.13 -39.93
C ARG A 55 -6.47 -3.42 -41.03
N HIS A 56 -6.45 -3.98 -42.24
CA HIS A 56 -7.27 -3.48 -43.36
C HIS A 56 -8.77 -3.74 -43.09
N LYS A 57 -9.66 -2.89 -43.63
CA LYS A 57 -11.13 -2.98 -43.43
C LYS A 57 -11.74 -4.34 -43.84
N SER A 58 -11.12 -5.05 -44.77
CA SER A 58 -11.56 -6.38 -45.25
C SER A 58 -11.05 -7.55 -44.38
N SER A 59 -10.24 -7.28 -43.36
CA SER A 59 -9.63 -8.33 -42.55
C SER A 59 -10.66 -8.95 -41.59
N PRO A 60 -10.58 -10.27 -41.33
CA PRO A 60 -11.38 -10.90 -40.28
C PRO A 60 -11.12 -10.27 -38.91
N SER A 61 -12.18 -10.15 -38.10
CA SER A 61 -12.07 -9.64 -36.73
C SER A 61 -11.10 -10.52 -35.91
N PRO A 62 -10.15 -9.93 -35.17
CA PRO A 62 -9.24 -10.69 -34.31
C PRO A 62 -10.04 -11.51 -33.30
N ARG A 63 -9.82 -12.84 -33.28
CA ARG A 63 -10.36 -13.71 -32.24
C ARG A 63 -9.37 -13.74 -31.08
N LYS A 64 -9.74 -13.13 -29.96
CA LYS A 64 -8.98 -13.23 -28.72
C LYS A 64 -9.60 -14.32 -27.83
N PHE A 65 -8.82 -15.31 -27.44
CA PHE A 65 -9.20 -16.19 -26.34
C PHE A 65 -9.34 -15.35 -25.07
N LYS A 66 -10.39 -15.55 -24.28
CA LYS A 66 -10.48 -14.94 -22.95
C LYS A 66 -9.34 -15.51 -22.11
N ALA A 67 -8.21 -14.78 -22.06
CA ALA A 67 -7.21 -15.03 -21.05
C ALA A 67 -7.82 -14.62 -19.71
N VAL A 68 -8.28 -15.60 -18.94
CA VAL A 68 -8.54 -15.40 -17.52
C VAL A 68 -7.16 -15.11 -16.92
N ALA A 69 -7.00 -13.96 -16.26
CA ALA A 69 -5.80 -13.71 -15.45
C ALA A 69 -5.56 -14.99 -14.65
N SER A 70 -4.41 -15.63 -14.87
CA SER A 70 -4.22 -17.00 -14.41
C SER A 70 -4.59 -17.11 -12.93
N ALA A 71 -5.19 -18.22 -12.50
CA ALA A 71 -5.60 -18.45 -11.10
C ALA A 71 -4.45 -18.32 -10.08
N ARG A 72 -3.21 -18.11 -10.56
CA ARG A 72 -1.98 -17.88 -9.81
C ARG A 72 -1.73 -16.39 -9.66
N LYS A 73 -2.20 -15.85 -8.53
CA LYS A 73 -1.78 -14.55 -7.98
C LYS A 73 -1.19 -14.76 -6.59
N VAL A 74 -0.21 -13.93 -6.24
CA VAL A 74 0.37 -13.83 -4.90
C VAL A 74 0.10 -12.44 -4.36
N MET A 75 -0.13 -12.31 -3.06
CA MET A 75 -0.25 -11.00 -2.44
C MET A 75 1.15 -10.54 -2.03
N LEU A 76 1.54 -9.36 -2.47
CA LEU A 76 2.76 -8.68 -2.12
C LEU A 76 2.44 -7.66 -1.03
N THR A 77 3.09 -7.76 0.12
CA THR A 77 3.16 -6.67 1.09
C THR A 77 4.51 -5.99 0.94
N VAL A 78 4.53 -4.68 0.75
CA VAL A 78 5.76 -3.89 0.65
C VAL A 78 5.74 -2.72 1.61
N PHE A 79 6.86 -2.49 2.29
CA PHE A 79 7.11 -1.27 3.06
C PHE A 79 8.38 -0.59 2.56
N TRP A 80 8.30 0.72 2.37
CA TRP A 80 9.37 1.54 1.82
C TRP A 80 9.37 2.95 2.42
N ASP A 81 10.50 3.63 2.30
CA ASP A 81 10.69 5.03 2.69
C ASP A 81 11.36 5.83 1.57
N SER A 82 11.66 7.10 1.81
CA SER A 82 12.36 7.97 0.85
C SER A 82 13.69 7.39 0.32
N ASP A 83 14.31 6.47 1.07
CA ASP A 83 15.60 5.84 0.74
C ASP A 83 15.42 4.47 0.05
N GLY A 84 14.16 4.07 -0.21
CA GLY A 84 13.79 2.87 -0.94
C GLY A 84 13.14 1.78 -0.08
N ILE A 85 13.16 0.55 -0.60
CA ILE A 85 12.42 -0.57 -0.02
C ILE A 85 13.06 -1.05 1.28
N VAL A 86 12.26 -1.13 2.33
CA VAL A 86 12.67 -1.61 3.66
C VAL A 86 12.34 -3.08 3.84
N HIS A 87 11.11 -3.48 3.49
CA HIS A 87 10.60 -4.83 3.69
C HIS A 87 9.68 -5.26 2.54
N ILE A 88 9.81 -6.51 2.11
CA ILE A 88 8.94 -7.18 1.15
C ILE A 88 8.56 -8.55 1.72
N GLU A 89 7.29 -8.90 1.67
CA GLU A 89 6.79 -10.23 1.97
C GLU A 89 5.80 -10.69 0.90
N PHE A 90 5.93 -11.95 0.46
CA PHE A 90 5.00 -12.57 -0.47
C PHE A 90 4.14 -13.59 0.25
N LEU A 91 2.82 -13.41 0.17
CA LEU A 91 1.86 -14.39 0.63
C LEU A 91 1.68 -15.46 -0.45
N LYS A 92 2.10 -16.69 -0.12
CA LYS A 92 1.93 -17.85 -0.99
C LYS A 92 0.45 -18.06 -1.32
N GLN A 93 0.20 -18.47 -2.57
CA GLN A 93 -1.13 -18.77 -3.09
C GLN A 93 -1.93 -19.70 -2.16
N GLY A 94 -3.21 -19.39 -1.96
CA GLY A 94 -4.13 -20.15 -1.11
C GLY A 94 -4.14 -19.73 0.36
N ASN A 95 -3.25 -18.82 0.78
CA ASN A 95 -3.31 -18.21 2.11
C ASN A 95 -4.09 -16.89 2.06
N THR A 96 -4.86 -16.64 3.11
CA THR A 96 -5.59 -15.38 3.29
C THR A 96 -4.74 -14.42 4.10
N PHE A 97 -4.71 -13.16 3.68
CA PHE A 97 -4.14 -12.10 4.48
C PHE A 97 -5.07 -11.84 5.67
N ASN A 98 -4.50 -11.82 6.87
CA ASN A 98 -5.25 -11.68 8.09
C ASN A 98 -4.46 -10.88 9.12
N LEU A 99 -5.15 -10.55 10.20
CA LEU A 99 -4.63 -9.75 11.29
C LEU A 99 -3.33 -10.29 11.91
N GLU A 100 -3.27 -11.59 12.22
CA GLU A 100 -2.08 -12.19 12.83
C GLU A 100 -0.85 -12.08 11.93
N ARG A 101 -1.06 -12.26 10.63
CA ARG A 101 -0.01 -12.11 9.63
C ARG A 101 0.45 -10.67 9.53
N TYR A 102 -0.48 -9.72 9.49
CA TYR A 102 -0.13 -8.31 9.46
C TYR A 102 0.75 -7.91 10.65
N ILE A 103 0.35 -8.31 11.86
CA ILE A 103 1.15 -8.08 13.07
C ILE A 103 2.53 -8.76 12.97
N SER A 104 2.60 -9.97 12.39
CA SER A 104 3.89 -10.65 12.14
C SER A 104 4.78 -9.83 11.19
N THR A 105 4.21 -9.30 10.11
CA THR A 105 4.92 -8.42 9.16
C THR A 105 5.42 -7.16 9.85
N LEU A 106 4.60 -6.50 10.66
CA LEU A 106 5.00 -5.30 11.42
C LEU A 106 6.17 -5.58 12.38
N ARG A 107 6.19 -6.76 13.03
CA ARG A 107 7.33 -7.17 13.88
C ARG A 107 8.61 -7.32 13.07
N LYS A 108 8.54 -7.97 11.90
CA LYS A 108 9.69 -8.10 10.99
C LYS A 108 10.16 -6.73 10.50
N LEU A 109 9.21 -5.84 10.15
CA LEU A 109 9.48 -4.47 9.74
C LEU A 109 10.21 -3.69 10.85
N SER A 110 9.74 -3.75 12.09
CA SER A 110 10.37 -3.06 13.24
C SER A 110 11.84 -3.48 13.43
N VAL A 111 12.11 -4.79 13.38
CA VAL A 111 13.48 -5.31 13.46
C VAL A 111 14.33 -4.85 12.28
N ARG A 112 13.76 -4.86 11.07
CA ARG A 112 14.45 -4.47 9.85
C ARG A 112 14.78 -2.98 9.83
N LEU A 113 13.86 -2.11 10.25
CA LEU A 113 14.05 -0.66 10.38
C LEU A 113 15.19 -0.34 11.33
N LYS A 114 15.21 -0.94 12.53
CA LYS A 114 16.32 -0.74 13.49
C LYS A 114 17.69 -1.11 12.91
N ARG A 115 17.73 -2.07 11.98
CA ARG A 115 18.97 -2.51 11.32
C ARG A 115 19.39 -1.61 10.15
N VAL A 116 18.44 -1.18 9.31
CA VAL A 116 18.76 -0.46 8.05
C VAL A 116 18.55 1.04 8.09
N ARG A 117 17.84 1.52 9.11
CA ARG A 117 17.51 2.93 9.36
C ARG A 117 17.69 3.26 10.85
N PRO A 118 18.83 2.94 11.49
CA PRO A 118 19.00 3.05 12.94
C PRO A 118 18.82 4.47 13.50
N THR A 119 19.09 5.49 12.68
CA THR A 119 18.96 6.92 13.05
C THR A 119 17.61 7.52 12.67
N LYS A 120 16.78 6.82 11.88
CA LYS A 120 15.49 7.33 11.42
C LYS A 120 14.43 7.02 12.46
N HIS A 121 13.82 8.06 13.03
CA HIS A 121 12.64 7.94 13.87
C HIS A 121 11.41 7.67 12.98
N ALA A 122 11.25 6.42 12.56
CA ALA A 122 10.25 6.04 11.56
C ALA A 122 8.81 6.30 12.04
N ILE A 123 8.02 6.92 11.16
CA ILE A 123 6.59 7.16 11.31
C ILE A 123 5.86 6.28 10.29
N LEU A 124 4.94 5.45 10.76
CA LEU A 124 4.22 4.50 9.92
C LEU A 124 3.03 5.18 9.24
N HIS A 125 2.91 4.98 7.93
CA HIS A 125 1.72 5.26 7.14
C HIS A 125 1.17 3.96 6.54
N HIS A 126 -0.10 3.69 6.76
CA HIS A 126 -0.85 2.58 6.18
C HIS A 126 -2.32 2.99 6.02
N ASP A 127 -3.05 2.28 5.18
CA ASP A 127 -4.46 2.57 4.95
C ASP A 127 -5.34 2.13 6.14
N ASN A 128 -6.64 2.37 6.03
CA ASN A 128 -7.61 2.07 7.08
C ASN A 128 -8.23 0.67 6.94
N ASP A 129 -7.54 -0.32 6.35
CA ASP A 129 -8.07 -1.68 6.31
C ASP A 129 -8.39 -2.17 7.73
N ARG A 130 -9.38 -3.05 7.84
CA ARG A 130 -9.90 -3.55 9.11
C ARG A 130 -8.82 -4.24 9.93
N GLU A 131 -7.92 -4.96 9.27
CA GLU A 131 -6.76 -5.60 9.89
C GLU A 131 -5.76 -4.55 10.41
N HIS A 132 -5.64 -3.40 9.75
CA HIS A 132 -4.71 -2.31 10.11
C HIS A 132 -5.21 -1.49 11.30
N THR A 133 -6.53 -1.26 11.37
CA THR A 133 -7.20 -0.47 12.41
C THR A 133 -7.73 -1.32 13.58
N SER A 134 -7.43 -2.62 13.60
CA SER A 134 -7.87 -3.48 14.69
C SER A 134 -7.15 -3.15 16.00
N ARG A 135 -7.85 -3.34 17.13
CA ARG A 135 -7.28 -3.17 18.48
C ARG A 135 -5.99 -3.98 18.70
N GLN A 136 -5.89 -5.18 18.13
CA GLN A 136 -4.69 -6.01 18.27
C GLN A 136 -3.50 -5.42 17.50
N THR A 137 -3.76 -4.80 16.35
CA THR A 137 -2.74 -4.09 15.57
C THR A 137 -2.27 -2.83 16.29
N GLU A 138 -3.20 -2.03 16.80
CA GLU A 138 -2.89 -0.83 17.59
C GLU A 138 -2.03 -1.18 18.81
N GLU A 139 -2.39 -2.22 19.57
CA GLU A 139 -1.58 -2.70 20.70
C GLU A 139 -0.19 -3.15 20.27
N ALA A 140 -0.08 -3.83 19.13
CA ALA A 140 1.19 -4.28 18.61
C ALA A 140 2.08 -3.10 18.20
N LEU A 141 1.52 -2.12 17.49
CA LEU A 141 2.20 -0.89 17.08
C LEU A 141 2.72 -0.12 18.30
N HIS A 142 1.89 0.03 19.33
CA HIS A 142 2.28 0.67 20.59
C HIS A 142 3.43 -0.08 21.27
N LYS A 143 3.37 -1.42 21.37
CA LYS A 143 4.47 -2.24 21.94
C LYS A 143 5.77 -2.13 21.14
N MET A 144 5.68 -1.85 19.84
CA MET A 144 6.82 -1.66 18.95
C MET A 144 7.32 -0.21 18.91
N ASN A 145 6.66 0.71 19.63
CA ASN A 145 6.90 2.16 19.61
C ASN A 145 6.78 2.78 18.21
N PHE A 146 5.86 2.28 17.39
CA PHE A 146 5.51 2.95 16.14
C PHE A 146 4.64 4.17 16.42
N VAL A 147 4.99 5.30 15.82
CA VAL A 147 4.09 6.44 15.63
C VAL A 147 3.36 6.22 14.31
N VAL A 148 2.04 6.35 14.30
CA VAL A 148 1.22 6.18 13.08
C VAL A 148 0.60 7.51 12.70
N ILE A 149 0.69 7.88 11.44
CA ILE A 149 -0.01 9.06 10.92
C ILE A 149 -1.42 8.71 10.45
N PRO A 150 -2.38 9.63 10.61
CA PRO A 150 -3.76 9.39 10.20
C PRO A 150 -3.86 9.24 8.68
N HIS A 151 -4.62 8.24 8.23
CA HIS A 151 -5.05 8.08 6.85
C HIS A 151 -6.57 8.28 6.77
N PRO A 152 -7.10 9.08 5.83
CA PRO A 152 -8.55 9.25 5.70
C PRO A 152 -9.16 8.15 4.83
N SER A 153 -10.33 7.63 5.19
CA SER A 153 -10.99 6.56 4.44
C SER A 153 -11.21 6.89 2.96
N TYR A 154 -11.13 5.87 2.09
CA TYR A 154 -11.30 5.99 0.63
C TYR A 154 -10.35 7.02 -0.01
N SER A 155 -9.07 6.98 0.38
CA SER A 155 -8.07 7.96 -0.07
C SER A 155 -6.81 7.34 -0.67
N PRO A 156 -6.93 6.48 -1.69
CA PRO A 156 -5.75 5.91 -2.35
C PRO A 156 -4.87 7.01 -2.95
N ASN A 157 -5.46 8.15 -3.32
CA ASN A 157 -4.71 9.28 -3.85
C ASN A 157 -3.76 9.96 -2.84
N ILE A 158 -3.78 9.56 -1.58
CA ILE A 158 -2.94 10.06 -0.48
C ILE A 158 -1.93 8.98 -0.04
N GLY A 159 -2.18 7.71 -0.37
CA GLY A 159 -1.27 6.61 -0.12
C GLY A 159 -0.14 6.57 -1.15
N PRO A 160 1.13 6.74 -0.76
CA PRO A 160 2.21 6.70 -1.74
C PRO A 160 2.37 5.34 -2.43
N SER A 161 1.95 4.25 -1.78
CA SER A 161 2.06 2.88 -2.30
C SER A 161 0.96 2.51 -3.31
N ASP A 162 -0.10 3.32 -3.42
CA ASP A 162 -1.24 3.06 -4.31
C ASP A 162 -0.97 3.46 -5.79
N PHE A 163 0.16 4.15 -6.05
CA PHE A 163 0.55 4.68 -7.36
C PHE A 163 1.83 4.03 -7.90
#